data_AF-A0A6N2L597-F1
#
_entry.id   AF-A0A6N2L597-F1
#
_cell.length_a   1.000
_cell.length_b   1.000
_cell.length_c   1.000
_cell.angle_alpha   90.00
_cell.angle_beta   90.00
_cell.angle_gamma   90.00
#
_symmetry.space_group_name_H-M   'P 1'
#
loop_
_entity.id
_entity.type
_entity.pdbx_description
1 polymer ?
#
loop_
_entity_poly.entity_id
_entity_poly.type
_entity_poly.pdbx_seq_one_letter_code
_entity_poly.pdbx_strand_id
1 'polypeptide(L)'
;MKDMERAITRDLVSHVLLFSDHLLKAINFAAELDCILSLAIVARQNNYVRPILSEESILDIQNGRHVLQEMTVDTFIPNDTKIHHDERIIIITGPNYSGKSIYIKQVSNDFREDSLWHV
;
A
#
# COMPACT_ATOMS: atom_id res chain seq x y z
N MET A 1 14.80 -2.85 -49.71
CA MET A 1 13.78 -3.49 -48.84
C MET A 1 13.84 -2.93 -47.42
N LYS A 2 14.99 -3.03 -46.71
CA LYS A 2 15.19 -2.43 -45.37
C LYS A 2 14.96 -0.92 -45.28
N ASP A 3 15.28 -0.15 -46.32
CA ASP A 3 15.11 1.31 -46.30
C ASP A 3 13.63 1.74 -46.40
N MET A 4 12.83 0.96 -47.14
CA MET A 4 11.38 1.20 -47.26
C MET A 4 10.66 0.88 -45.95
N GLU A 5 11.04 -0.21 -45.29
CA GLU A 5 10.52 -0.61 -43.98
C GLU A 5 10.81 0.46 -42.91
N ARG A 6 12.01 1.03 -42.92
CA ARG A 6 12.40 2.13 -42.01
C ARG A 6 11.59 3.40 -42.27
N ALA A 7 11.33 3.74 -43.53
CA ALA A 7 10.52 4.90 -43.88
C ALA A 7 9.08 4.76 -43.36
N ILE A 8 8.44 3.61 -43.63
CA ILE A 8 7.08 3.32 -43.17
C ILE A 8 7.00 3.35 -41.63
N THR A 9 7.98 2.75 -40.94
CA THR A 9 8.01 2.73 -39.47
C THR A 9 8.15 4.13 -38.89
N ARG A 10 9.03 4.96 -39.49
CA ARG A 10 9.23 6.34 -39.06
C ARG A 10 7.96 7.17 -39.25
N ASP A 11 7.29 7.04 -40.38
CA ASP A 11 6.03 7.75 -40.65
C ASP A 11 4.93 7.33 -39.68
N LEU A 12 4.82 6.03 -39.37
CA LEU A 12 3.88 5.53 -38.37
C LEU A 12 4.17 6.10 -36.99
N VAL A 13 5.43 6.09 -36.54
CA VAL A 13 5.82 6.68 -35.25
C VAL A 13 5.51 8.17 -35.22
N SER A 14 5.84 8.92 -36.26
CA SER A 14 5.50 10.34 -36.37
C SER A 14 4.00 10.59 -36.26
N HIS A 15 3.18 9.76 -36.90
CA HIS A 15 1.73 9.87 -36.84
C HIS A 15 1.17 9.51 -35.45
N VAL A 16 1.70 8.48 -34.79
CA VAL A 16 1.31 8.09 -33.42
C VAL A 16 1.70 9.18 -32.41
N LEU A 17 2.85 9.82 -32.59
CA LEU A 17 3.32 10.89 -31.70
C LEU A 17 2.39 12.12 -31.69
N LEU A 18 1.62 12.35 -32.76
CA LEU A 18 0.58 13.40 -32.78
C LEU A 18 -0.50 13.18 -31.70
N PHE A 19 -0.70 11.93 -31.27
CA PHE A 19 -1.69 11.54 -30.26
C PHE A 19 -1.06 11.23 -28.90
N SER A 20 0.24 11.49 -28.72
CA SER A 20 0.99 11.14 -27.50
C SER A 20 0.34 11.62 -26.20
N ASP A 21 -0.18 12.84 -26.16
CA ASP A 21 -0.87 13.39 -24.97
C ASP A 21 -2.10 12.54 -24.58
N HIS A 22 -2.92 12.13 -25.55
CA HIS A 22 -4.10 11.30 -25.31
C HIS A 22 -3.70 9.89 -24.86
N LEU A 23 -2.66 9.32 -25.46
CA LEU A 23 -2.13 8.01 -25.08
C LEU A 23 -1.59 8.03 -23.65
N LEU A 24 -0.82 9.05 -23.28
CA LEU A 24 -0.29 9.19 -21.92
C LEU A 24 -1.40 9.35 -20.88
N LYS A 25 -2.45 10.13 -21.19
CA LYS A 25 -3.64 10.25 -20.32
C LYS A 25 -4.33 8.90 -20.12
N ALA A 26 -4.53 8.14 -21.20
CA ALA A 26 -5.14 6.81 -21.13
C ALA A 26 -4.29 5.83 -20.31
N ILE A 27 -2.97 5.85 -20.50
CA ILE A 27 -2.02 5.02 -19.75
C ILE A 27 -2.07 5.37 -18.25
N ASN A 28 -2.02 6.66 -17.91
CA ASN A 28 -2.08 7.09 -16.51
C ASN A 28 -3.39 6.66 -15.84
N PHE A 29 -4.52 6.82 -16.53
CA PHE A 29 -5.82 6.38 -16.03
C PHE A 29 -5.87 4.86 -15.82
N ALA A 30 -5.38 4.09 -16.80
CA ALA A 30 -5.33 2.63 -16.69
C ALA A 30 -4.42 2.17 -15.53
N ALA A 31 -3.28 2.84 -15.33
CA ALA A 31 -2.35 2.54 -14.25
C ALA A 31 -2.94 2.87 -12.86
N GLU A 32 -3.64 4.00 -12.73
CA GLU A 32 -4.33 4.36 -11.50
C GLU A 32 -5.44 3.35 -11.17
N LEU A 33 -6.23 2.97 -12.17
CA LEU A 33 -7.28 1.97 -12.02
C LEU A 33 -6.72 0.60 -11.60
N ASP A 34 -5.64 0.15 -12.24
CA ASP A 34 -4.98 -1.12 -11.92
C ASP A 34 -4.46 -1.13 -10.47
N CYS A 35 -3.86 -0.01 -10.04
CA CYS A 35 -3.42 0.17 -8.66
C CYS A 35 -4.59 0.04 -7.68
N ILE A 36 -5.64 0.85 -7.85
CA ILE A 36 -6.81 0.85 -6.94
C ILE A 36 -7.50 -0.52 -6.93
N LEU A 37 -7.61 -1.17 -8.07
CA LEU A 37 -8.22 -2.50 -8.17
C LEU A 37 -7.38 -3.56 -7.46
N SER A 38 -6.06 -3.55 -7.67
CA SER A 38 -5.13 -4.46 -6.99
C SER A 38 -5.24 -4.32 -5.47
N LEU A 39 -5.32 -3.10 -5.00
CA LEU A 39 -5.48 -2.78 -3.58
C LEU A 39 -6.82 -3.25 -3.02
N ALA A 40 -7.92 -3.04 -3.75
CA ALA A 40 -9.24 -3.53 -3.37
C ALA A 40 -9.31 -5.07 -3.33
N ILE A 41 -8.63 -5.75 -4.25
CA ILE A 41 -8.53 -7.21 -4.28
C ILE A 41 -7.79 -7.70 -3.03
N VAL A 42 -6.62 -7.14 -2.73
CA VAL A 42 -5.80 -7.53 -1.56
C VAL A 42 -6.55 -7.25 -0.26
N ALA A 43 -7.21 -6.09 -0.15
CA ALA A 43 -8.01 -5.74 1.02
C ALA A 43 -9.15 -6.75 1.25
N ARG A 44 -9.85 -7.14 0.18
CA ARG A 44 -10.91 -8.15 0.27
C ARG A 44 -10.37 -9.55 0.61
N GLN A 45 -9.28 -9.97 -0.02
CA GLN A 45 -8.71 -11.30 0.20
C GLN A 45 -8.20 -11.48 1.63
N ASN A 46 -7.64 -10.42 2.22
CA ASN A 46 -7.02 -10.47 3.54
C ASN A 46 -7.88 -9.83 4.65
N ASN A 47 -9.15 -9.50 4.36
CA ASN A 47 -10.08 -8.86 5.29
C ASN A 47 -9.50 -7.59 5.94
N TYR A 48 -8.93 -6.70 5.12
CA TYR A 48 -8.47 -5.38 5.56
C TYR A 48 -9.63 -4.41 5.59
N VAL A 49 -9.53 -3.45 6.50
CA VAL A 49 -10.57 -2.43 6.71
C VAL A 49 -10.06 -1.07 6.26
N ARG A 50 -10.99 -0.22 5.80
CA ARG A 50 -10.63 1.17 5.50
C ARG A 50 -10.42 1.93 6.82
N PRO A 51 -9.26 2.58 7.04
CA PRO A 51 -9.06 3.40 8.23
C PRO A 51 -9.96 4.64 8.25
N ILE A 52 -10.17 5.16 9.45
CA ILE A 52 -10.82 6.44 9.68
C ILE A 52 -9.72 7.45 9.98
N LEU A 53 -9.62 8.50 9.17
CA LEU A 53 -8.68 9.59 9.40
C LEU A 53 -9.29 10.58 10.39
N SER A 54 -8.51 10.97 11.40
CA SER A 54 -8.87 11.96 12.41
C SER A 54 -7.82 13.07 12.44
N GLU A 55 -8.24 14.30 12.74
CA GLU A 55 -7.32 15.41 13.02
C GLU A 55 -6.73 15.35 14.44
N GLU A 56 -7.29 14.49 15.30
CA GLU A 56 -6.76 14.25 16.64
C GLU A 56 -5.50 13.38 16.57
N SER A 57 -4.56 13.61 17.49
CA SER A 57 -3.36 12.78 17.62
C SER A 57 -3.70 11.47 18.33
N ILE A 58 -4.42 10.60 17.61
CA ILE A 58 -4.88 9.30 18.07
C ILE A 58 -4.46 8.21 17.09
N LEU A 59 -4.09 7.05 17.64
CA LEU A 59 -3.97 5.80 16.90
C LEU A 59 -4.75 4.73 17.67
N ASP A 60 -5.83 4.24 17.06
CA ASP A 60 -6.63 3.14 17.61
C ASP A 60 -6.72 2.03 16.56
N ILE A 61 -5.94 0.98 16.77
CA ILE A 61 -5.90 -0.22 15.93
C ILE A 61 -6.55 -1.35 16.73
N GLN A 62 -7.58 -1.96 16.16
CA GLN A 62 -8.26 -3.12 16.74
C GLN A 62 -7.93 -4.37 15.94
N ASN A 63 -7.49 -5.42 16.62
CA ASN A 63 -7.03 -6.66 16.01
C ASN A 63 -6.02 -6.46 14.88
N GLY A 64 -5.08 -5.53 15.06
CA GLY A 64 -4.08 -5.18 14.06
C GLY A 64 -3.17 -6.37 13.73
N ARG A 65 -2.76 -6.47 12.46
CA ARG A 65 -1.95 -7.58 11.96
C ARG A 65 -0.74 -7.06 11.19
N HIS A 66 0.42 -7.69 11.40
CA HIS A 66 1.59 -7.35 10.60
C HIS A 66 1.52 -8.01 9.23
N VAL A 67 1.14 -7.25 8.20
CA VAL A 67 0.93 -7.66 6.80
C VAL A 67 1.88 -8.76 6.32
N LEU A 68 3.20 -8.50 6.36
CA LEU A 68 4.18 -9.46 5.83
C LEU A 68 4.41 -10.68 6.73
N GLN A 69 4.19 -10.54 8.04
CA GLN A 69 4.49 -11.60 8.99
C GLN A 69 3.34 -12.62 9.04
N GLU A 70 2.09 -12.14 8.94
CA GLU A 70 0.90 -12.99 8.86
C GLU A 70 0.99 -13.98 7.68
N MET A 71 1.59 -13.58 6.56
CA MET A 71 1.80 -14.45 5.39
C MET A 71 2.85 -15.56 5.59
N THR A 72 3.62 -15.53 6.68
CA THR A 72 4.74 -16.46 6.91
C THR A 72 4.45 -17.50 8.00
N VAL A 73 3.28 -17.43 8.63
CA VAL A 73 2.89 -18.29 9.75
C VAL A 73 1.51 -18.88 9.52
N ASP A 74 1.27 -20.09 10.03
CA ASP A 74 -0.05 -20.73 9.91
C ASP A 74 -1.12 -20.01 10.74
N THR A 75 -0.72 -19.34 11.82
CA THR A 75 -1.62 -18.58 12.69
C THR A 75 -0.90 -17.35 13.22
N PHE A 76 -1.48 -16.18 12.94
CA PHE A 76 -1.01 -14.90 13.48
C PHE A 76 -1.95 -14.45 14.59
N ILE A 77 -1.39 -13.99 15.71
CA ILE A 77 -2.18 -13.44 16.82
C ILE A 77 -2.25 -11.92 16.65
N PRO A 78 -3.43 -11.36 16.33
CA PRO A 78 -3.60 -9.92 16.17
C PRO A 78 -3.42 -9.18 17.50
N ASN A 79 -3.02 -7.92 17.45
CA ASN A 79 -2.81 -7.08 18.63
C ASN A 79 -3.51 -5.74 18.48
N ASP A 80 -4.20 -5.32 19.55
CA ASP A 80 -4.73 -3.96 19.64
C ASP A 80 -3.60 -2.96 19.91
N THR A 81 -3.78 -1.71 19.49
CA THR A 81 -2.87 -0.61 19.78
C THR A 81 -3.67 0.65 20.03
N LYS A 82 -3.43 1.29 21.18
CA LYS A 82 -4.03 2.59 21.50
C LYS A 82 -2.91 3.55 21.88
N ILE A 83 -2.88 4.67 21.19
CA ILE A 83 -1.98 5.78 21.47
C ILE A 83 -2.81 7.04 21.44
N HIS A 84 -2.88 7.72 22.57
CA HIS A 84 -3.50 9.04 22.68
C HIS A 84 -2.43 10.11 22.81
N HIS A 85 -2.81 11.37 22.61
CA HIS A 85 -1.93 12.54 22.68
C HIS A 85 -1.04 12.57 23.95
N ASP A 86 -1.57 12.09 25.07
CA ASP A 86 -0.89 12.11 26.38
C ASP A 86 0.04 10.90 26.60
N GLU A 87 -0.02 9.88 25.73
CA GLU A 87 0.71 8.61 25.82
C GLU A 87 1.81 8.51 24.76
N ARG A 88 2.77 9.45 24.79
CA ARG A 88 3.82 9.58 23.76
C ARG A 88 4.88 8.47 23.79
N ILE A 89 4.91 7.65 24.83
CA ILE A 89 5.91 6.59 25.02
C ILE A 89 5.22 5.32 25.50
N ILE A 90 5.38 4.23 24.75
CA ILE A 90 4.93 2.89 25.16
C ILE A 90 6.16 2.05 25.50
N ILE A 91 6.18 1.46 26.70
CA ILE A 91 7.22 0.52 27.13
C ILE A 91 6.70 -0.90 26.93
N ILE A 92 7.35 -1.66 26.03
CA ILE A 92 6.97 -3.04 25.72
C ILE A 92 8.02 -3.99 26.30
N THR A 93 7.61 -4.81 27.26
CA THR A 93 8.47 -5.82 27.90
C THR A 93 7.96 -7.23 27.65
N GLY A 94 8.87 -8.21 27.62
CA GLY A 94 8.51 -9.62 27.48
C GLY A 94 9.69 -10.49 27.06
N PRO A 95 9.56 -11.83 27.15
CA PRO A 95 10.62 -12.78 26.79
C PRO A 95 11.09 -12.65 25.34
N ASN A 96 12.29 -13.15 25.02
CA ASN A 96 12.72 -13.23 23.63
C ASN A 96 11.74 -14.08 22.80
N TYR A 97 11.60 -13.75 21.51
CA TYR A 97 10.64 -14.37 20.59
C TYR A 97 9.15 -14.16 20.90
N SER A 98 8.79 -13.32 21.88
CA SER A 98 7.39 -12.99 22.21
C SER A 98 6.71 -12.00 21.23
N GLY A 99 7.27 -11.78 20.05
CA GLY A 99 6.66 -10.90 19.03
C GLY A 99 6.82 -9.38 19.22
N LYS A 100 7.52 -8.89 20.26
CA LYS A 100 7.68 -7.44 20.52
C LYS A 100 8.13 -6.62 19.30
N SER A 101 9.14 -7.09 18.58
CA SER A 101 9.65 -6.40 17.38
C SER A 101 8.69 -6.46 16.20
N ILE A 102 7.85 -7.50 16.12
CA ILE A 102 6.80 -7.64 15.10
C ILE A 102 5.69 -6.63 15.40
N TYR A 103 5.26 -6.54 16.67
CA TYR A 103 4.28 -5.55 17.11
C TYR A 103 4.74 -4.11 16.80
N ILE A 104 5.98 -3.75 17.15
CA ILE A 104 6.49 -2.38 16.87
C ILE A 104 6.47 -2.08 15.37
N LYS A 105 6.86 -3.03 14.52
CA LYS A 105 6.84 -2.87 13.07
C LYS A 105 5.43 -2.76 12.50
N GLN A 106 4.47 -3.49 13.08
CA GLN A 106 3.04 -3.38 12.72
C GLN A 106 2.58 -1.94 12.92
N VAL A 107 2.70 -1.45 14.15
CA VAL A 107 2.26 -0.10 14.53
C VAL A 107 2.99 0.98 13.71
N SER A 108 4.28 0.80 13.44
CA SER A 108 5.07 1.76 12.66
C SER A 108 4.65 1.84 11.19
N ASN A 109 4.18 0.73 10.61
CA ASN A 109 3.72 0.72 9.23
C ASN A 109 2.37 1.44 9.07
N ASP A 110 1.55 1.45 10.11
CA ASP A 110 0.27 2.17 10.13
C ASP A 110 0.44 3.66 10.50
N PHE A 111 1.52 4.06 11.19
CA PHE A 111 1.69 5.44 11.68
C PHE A 111 2.25 6.45 10.64
N ARG A 112 2.56 6.05 9.40
CA ARG A 112 3.08 7.02 8.42
C ARG A 112 1.97 7.93 7.90
N GLU A 113 2.16 9.25 8.08
CA GLU A 113 1.24 10.33 7.64
C GLU A 113 0.80 10.25 6.15
N ASP A 114 1.48 9.45 5.32
CA ASP A 114 1.18 9.27 3.89
C ASP A 114 0.81 7.82 3.48
N SER A 115 0.65 6.87 4.41
CA SER A 115 0.28 5.49 4.04
C SER A 115 -1.23 5.33 3.82
N LEU A 116 -1.61 5.23 2.54
CA LEU A 116 -2.94 4.83 2.06
C LEU A 116 -3.41 3.43 2.53
N TRP A 117 -2.61 2.73 3.33
CA TRP A 117 -2.86 1.36 3.78
C TRP A 117 -2.70 1.32 5.29
N HIS A 118 -3.82 1.28 6.00
CA HIS A 118 -3.86 0.77 7.36
C HIS A 118 -4.63 -0.53 7.28
N VAL A 119 -4.06 -1.60 7.83
CA VAL A 119 -4.52 -2.99 7.65
C VAL A 119 -5.25 -3.50 8.88
#